data_AF-A0A836LH36-F1
#
_entry.id   AF-A0A836LH36-F1
#
_cell.length_a   1.000
_cell.length_b   1.000
_cell.length_c   1.000
_cell.angle_alpha   90.00
_cell.angle_beta   90.00
_cell.angle_gamma   90.00
#
_symmetry.space_group_name_H-M   'P 1'
#
loop_
_entity.id
_entity.type
_entity.pdbx_description
1 polymer ?
#
loop_
_entity_poly.entity_id
_entity_poly.type
_entity_poly.pdbx_seq_one_letter_code
_entity_poly.pdbx_strand_id
1 'polypeptide(L)'
;MAQKQLNDERLLDARINANRLEYPEQSLILMALIASFQPVYFSHAINGFDWRHVPNLVLYFFITAFTTYMLRQAYVVMIHSEFWGRQRHFAEVSDKNAKILRRLRLQVSVGYSLFFLNSIFFVLSTCLMAYIFRHSDPRASYILSPTLTAALLWLIAQKNEESRQRRMRIHK
;
A
#
# COMPACT_ATOMS: atom_id res chain seq x y z
N MET A 1 33.39 21.61 25.45
CA MET A 1 32.31 21.74 24.44
C MET A 1 31.95 20.40 23.79
N ALA A 2 32.91 19.52 23.49
CA ALA A 2 32.66 18.20 22.88
C ALA A 2 31.67 17.29 23.64
N GLN A 3 31.66 17.32 24.97
CA GLN A 3 30.82 16.45 25.80
C GLN A 3 29.32 16.84 25.80
N LYS A 4 29.01 18.09 25.46
CA LYS A 4 27.63 18.57 25.31
C LYS A 4 27.05 18.13 23.96
N GLN A 5 27.85 18.22 22.89
CA GLN A 5 27.48 17.72 21.56
C GLN A 5 27.24 16.21 21.56
N LEU A 6 28.09 15.44 22.26
CA LEU A 6 27.96 13.99 22.32
C LEU A 6 26.72 13.53 23.13
N ASN A 7 26.29 14.33 24.11
CA ASN A 7 25.04 14.09 24.83
C ASN A 7 23.81 14.50 24.01
N ASP A 8 23.88 15.59 23.25
CA ASP A 8 22.80 16.01 22.36
C ASP A 8 22.60 15.02 21.20
N GLU A 9 23.68 14.48 20.62
CA GLU A 9 23.63 13.42 19.59
C GLU A 9 23.02 12.14 20.15
N ARG A 10 23.39 11.71 21.36
CA ARG A 10 22.78 10.55 22.02
C ARG A 10 21.31 10.76 22.35
N LEU A 11 20.92 11.98 22.73
CA LEU A 11 19.51 12.34 22.98
C LEU A 11 18.70 12.35 21.68
N LEU A 12 19.30 12.84 20.59
CA LEU A 12 18.73 12.79 19.25
C LEU A 12 18.56 11.35 18.77
N ASP A 13 19.59 10.51 18.88
CA ASP A 13 19.51 9.09 18.51
C ASP A 13 18.50 8.33 19.37
N ALA A 14 18.42 8.61 20.67
CA ALA A 14 17.42 8.02 21.54
C ALA A 14 16.00 8.45 21.13
N ARG A 15 15.81 9.72 20.74
CA ARG A 15 14.51 10.23 20.25
C ARG A 15 14.16 9.70 18.87
N ILE A 16 15.14 9.52 17.98
CA ILE A 16 14.99 8.95 16.64
C ILE A 16 14.62 7.46 16.75
N ASN A 17 15.37 6.71 17.56
CA ASN A 17 15.10 5.29 17.80
C ASN A 17 13.79 5.06 18.55
N ALA A 18 13.42 5.93 19.51
CA ALA A 18 12.11 5.88 20.17
C ALA A 18 10.95 6.10 19.18
N ASN A 19 11.20 6.79 18.07
CA ASN A 19 10.21 7.06 17.01
C ASN A 19 10.28 6.06 15.84
N ARG A 20 11.20 5.09 15.86
CA ARG A 20 11.27 4.06 14.84
C ARG A 20 10.01 3.19 14.91
N LEU A 21 9.34 3.05 13.77
CA LEU A 21 8.22 2.14 13.62
C LEU A 21 8.75 0.74 13.32
N GLU A 22 8.54 -0.21 14.23
CA GLU A 22 8.81 -1.61 13.97
C GLU A 22 7.58 -2.24 13.30
N TYR A 23 7.64 -2.41 11.98
CA TYR A 23 6.69 -3.22 11.21
C TYR A 23 7.46 -4.27 10.39
N PRO A 24 6.83 -5.42 10.10
CA PRO A 24 7.45 -6.45 9.26
C PRO A 24 7.57 -5.94 7.82
N GLU A 25 8.72 -5.36 7.46
CA GLU A 25 8.98 -4.88 6.09
C GLU A 25 8.84 -6.01 5.05
N GLN A 26 9.15 -7.24 5.42
CA GLN A 26 9.03 -8.42 4.56
C GLN A 26 7.58 -8.68 4.12
N SER A 27 6.59 -8.42 4.97
CA SER A 27 5.18 -8.59 4.58
C SER A 27 4.73 -7.54 3.57
N LEU A 28 5.34 -6.35 3.58
CA LEU A 28 5.08 -5.33 2.57
C LEU A 28 5.61 -5.74 1.20
N ILE A 29 6.78 -6.39 1.17
CA ILE A 29 7.35 -6.94 -0.07
C ILE A 29 6.43 -8.02 -0.65
N LEU A 30 5.96 -8.94 0.20
CA LEU A 30 5.04 -10.01 -0.23
C LEU A 30 3.73 -9.42 -0.81
N MET A 31 3.14 -8.43 -0.14
CA MET A 31 1.93 -7.77 -0.63
C MET A 31 2.17 -7.00 -1.93
N ALA A 32 3.30 -6.31 -2.04
CA ALA A 32 3.68 -5.61 -3.26
C ALA A 32 3.87 -6.58 -4.44
N LEU A 33 4.44 -7.75 -4.18
CA LEU A 33 4.63 -8.81 -5.17
C LEU A 33 3.29 -9.36 -5.65
N ILE A 34 2.40 -9.73 -4.73
CA ILE A 34 1.06 -10.25 -5.07
C ILE A 34 0.27 -9.22 -5.87
N ALA A 35 0.27 -7.96 -5.43
CA ALA A 35 -0.45 -6.89 -6.08
C ALA A 35 0.10 -6.58 -7.49
N SER A 36 1.43 -6.59 -7.67
CA SER A 36 2.06 -6.28 -8.96
C SER A 36 2.09 -7.46 -9.94
N PHE A 37 1.99 -8.69 -9.47
CA PHE A 37 2.05 -9.89 -10.32
C PHE A 37 0.98 -9.90 -11.41
N GLN A 38 -0.28 -9.70 -11.01
CA GLN A 38 -1.44 -9.74 -11.92
C GLN A 38 -1.32 -8.69 -13.06
N PRO A 39 -1.04 -7.39 -12.79
CA PRO A 39 -0.91 -6.41 -13.86
C PRO A 39 0.28 -6.62 -14.79
N VAL A 40 1.42 -7.05 -14.26
CA VAL A 40 2.59 -7.31 -15.10
C VAL A 40 2.36 -8.56 -15.97
N TYR A 41 1.72 -9.60 -15.43
CA TYR A 41 1.33 -10.79 -16.19
C TYR A 41 0.38 -10.44 -17.35
N PHE A 42 -0.68 -9.69 -17.10
CA PHE A 42 -1.60 -9.28 -18.15
C PHE A 42 -0.92 -8.41 -19.20
N SER A 43 -0.05 -7.48 -18.81
CA SER A 43 0.72 -6.67 -19.77
C SER A 43 1.63 -7.54 -20.65
N HIS A 44 2.29 -8.54 -20.06
CA HIS A 44 3.12 -9.50 -20.80
C HIS A 44 2.28 -10.31 -21.81
N ALA A 45 1.11 -10.80 -21.38
CA ALA A 45 0.23 -11.62 -22.20
C ALA A 45 -0.43 -10.84 -23.35
N ILE A 46 -0.89 -9.61 -23.09
CA ILE A 46 -1.57 -8.77 -24.09
C ILE A 46 -0.62 -8.33 -25.20
N ASN A 47 0.64 -8.01 -24.85
CA ASN A 47 1.65 -7.63 -25.84
C ASN A 47 2.18 -8.83 -26.66
N GLY A 48 1.70 -10.06 -26.38
CA GLY A 48 2.04 -11.25 -27.17
C GLY A 48 3.51 -11.66 -27.08
N PHE A 49 4.24 -11.20 -26.06
CA PHE A 49 5.63 -11.60 -25.85
C PHE A 49 5.70 -13.10 -25.54
N ASP A 50 6.47 -13.85 -26.32
CA ASP A 50 6.66 -15.28 -26.11
C ASP A 50 7.52 -15.55 -24.87
N TRP A 51 7.03 -16.42 -23.99
CA TRP A 51 7.70 -16.86 -22.77
C TRP A 51 8.96 -17.68 -23.04
N ARG A 52 9.09 -18.27 -24.23
CA ARG A 52 10.27 -19.09 -24.60
C ARG A 52 11.48 -18.23 -24.94
N HIS A 53 11.29 -16.94 -25.20
CA HIS A 53 12.36 -16.02 -25.50
C HIS A 53 12.97 -15.47 -24.20
N VAL A 54 14.22 -15.84 -23.94
CA VAL A 54 14.98 -15.44 -22.73
C VAL A 54 14.95 -13.92 -22.48
N PRO A 55 15.08 -13.03 -23.50
CA PRO A 55 14.98 -11.59 -23.27
C PRO A 55 13.62 -11.15 -22.69
N ASN A 56 12.52 -11.78 -23.10
CA ASN A 56 11.18 -11.45 -22.62
C ASN A 56 11.00 -11.88 -21.16
N LEU A 57 11.54 -13.05 -20.80
CA LEU A 57 11.57 -13.52 -19.42
C LEU A 57 12.36 -12.57 -18.52
N VAL A 58 13.56 -12.16 -18.95
CA VAL A 58 14.39 -11.19 -18.21
C VAL A 58 13.63 -9.87 -18.04
N LEU A 59 13.00 -9.38 -19.11
CA LEU A 59 12.19 -8.16 -19.08
C LEU A 59 11.02 -8.29 -18.10
N TYR A 60 10.30 -9.42 -18.11
CA TYR A 60 9.22 -9.71 -17.18
C TYR A 60 9.69 -9.63 -15.72
N PHE A 61 10.77 -10.35 -15.38
CA PHE A 61 11.32 -10.33 -14.02
C PHE A 61 11.77 -8.92 -13.61
N PHE A 62 12.42 -8.18 -14.49
CA PHE A 62 12.85 -6.81 -14.22
C PHE A 62 11.66 -5.89 -13.96
N ILE A 63 10.63 -5.94 -14.80
CA ILE A 63 9.43 -5.12 -14.65
C ILE A 63 8.70 -5.51 -13.36
N THR A 64 8.51 -6.81 -13.06
CA THR A 64 7.88 -7.26 -11.82
C THR A 64 8.65 -6.79 -10.59
N ALA A 65 9.97 -6.95 -10.58
CA ALA A 65 10.83 -6.51 -9.48
C ALA A 65 10.77 -4.99 -9.28
N PHE A 66 10.84 -4.22 -10.37
CA PHE A 66 10.75 -2.77 -10.34
C PHE A 66 9.39 -2.29 -9.82
N THR A 67 8.30 -2.88 -10.31
CA THR A 67 6.94 -2.53 -9.89
C THR A 67 6.71 -2.88 -8.41
N THR A 68 7.20 -4.05 -7.97
CA THR A 68 7.19 -4.47 -6.57
C THR A 68 7.96 -3.49 -5.70
N TYR A 69 9.15 -3.06 -6.14
CA TYR A 69 9.98 -2.09 -5.42
C TYR A 69 9.27 -0.75 -5.26
N MET A 70 8.70 -0.21 -6.34
CA MET A 70 7.95 1.06 -6.29
C MET A 70 6.73 0.98 -5.37
N LEU A 71 5.99 -0.12 -5.42
CA LEU A 71 4.81 -0.32 -4.58
C LEU A 71 5.19 -0.48 -3.10
N ARG A 72 6.30 -1.18 -2.80
CA ARG A 72 6.89 -1.23 -1.45
C ARG A 72 7.23 0.17 -0.94
N GLN A 73 7.91 0.99 -1.75
CA GLN A 73 8.27 2.35 -1.35
C GLN A 73 7.02 3.20 -1.08
N ALA A 74 5.99 3.07 -1.91
CA ALA A 74 4.71 3.73 -1.68
C ALA A 74 4.08 3.30 -0.34
N TYR A 75 4.07 2.01 -0.01
CA TYR A 75 3.58 1.54 1.28
C TYR A 75 4.38 2.13 2.45
N VAL A 76 5.72 2.12 2.37
CA VAL A 76 6.59 2.66 3.43
C VAL A 76 6.27 4.14 3.70
N VAL A 77 6.24 4.96 2.64
CA VAL A 77 5.94 6.39 2.78
C VAL A 77 4.55 6.61 3.35
N MET A 78 3.55 5.85 2.89
CA MET A 78 2.17 5.97 3.33
C MET A 78 2.01 5.59 4.81
N ILE A 79 2.57 4.45 5.22
CA ILE A 79 2.53 3.96 6.60
C ILE A 79 3.16 4.98 7.55
N HIS A 80 4.31 5.52 7.19
CA HIS A 80 4.94 6.58 7.97
C HIS A 80 4.05 7.82 8.03
N SER A 81 3.55 8.32 6.90
CA SER A 81 2.72 9.52 6.86
C SER A 81 1.44 9.40 7.70
N GLU A 82 0.75 8.26 7.62
CA GLU A 82 -0.46 7.99 8.40
C GLU A 82 -0.16 7.84 9.89
N PHE A 83 0.92 7.14 10.23
CA PHE A 83 1.29 6.95 11.63
C PHE A 83 1.63 8.28 12.31
N TRP A 84 2.47 9.09 11.67
CA TRP A 84 2.87 10.41 12.18
C TRP A 84 1.70 11.40 12.21
N GLY A 85 0.81 11.35 11.21
CA GLY A 85 -0.43 12.13 11.21
C GLY A 85 -1.34 11.81 12.41
N ARG A 86 -1.35 10.55 12.87
CA ARG A 86 -2.14 10.11 14.04
C ARG A 86 -1.42 10.26 15.38
N GLN A 87 -0.12 10.60 15.40
CA GLN A 87 0.70 10.65 16.62
C GLN A 87 0.41 11.90 17.47
N ARG A 88 0.01 13.03 16.87
CA ARG A 88 -0.27 14.30 17.58
C ARG A 88 -1.43 14.24 18.59
N HIS A 89 -2.36 13.30 18.46
CA HIS A 89 -3.58 13.26 19.29
C HIS A 89 -3.43 12.49 20.61
N PHE A 90 -2.25 11.95 20.95
CA PHE A 90 -2.16 10.94 22.01
C PHE A 90 -0.94 11.03 22.92
N ALA A 91 -0.34 12.21 23.05
CA ALA A 91 0.73 12.47 24.03
C ALA A 91 0.26 12.36 25.51
N GLU A 92 -1.02 12.08 25.75
CA GLU A 92 -1.67 12.18 27.07
C GLU A 92 -1.85 10.84 27.81
N VAL A 93 -1.38 9.69 27.28
CA VAL A 93 -1.66 8.36 27.85
C VAL A 93 -0.45 7.74 28.57
N SER A 94 -0.69 7.19 29.77
CA SER A 94 0.28 6.48 30.62
C SER A 94 1.13 5.41 29.90
N ASP A 95 2.43 5.37 30.22
CA ASP A 95 3.51 4.61 29.54
C ASP A 95 3.25 3.11 29.34
N LYS A 96 2.55 2.45 30.26
CA LYS A 96 2.33 0.99 30.21
C LYS A 96 1.30 0.60 29.14
N ASN A 97 0.28 1.44 28.93
CA ASN A 97 -0.74 1.26 27.90
C ASN A 97 -0.28 1.82 26.54
N ALA A 98 0.64 2.78 26.55
CA ALA A 98 1.15 3.43 25.34
C ALA A 98 1.77 2.45 24.34
N LYS A 99 2.51 1.43 24.80
CA LYS A 99 3.13 0.41 23.92
C LYS A 99 2.11 -0.44 23.16
N ILE A 100 1.07 -0.92 23.86
CA ILE A 100 0.01 -1.74 23.26
C ILE A 100 -0.81 -0.89 22.29
N LEU A 101 -1.15 0.34 22.70
CA LEU A 101 -1.87 1.31 21.87
C LEU A 101 -1.10 1.62 20.58
N ARG A 102 0.22 1.80 20.67
CA ARG A 102 1.10 2.07 19.52
C ARG A 102 1.14 0.90 18.55
N ARG A 103 1.18 -0.34 19.04
CA ARG A 103 1.18 -1.55 18.21
C ARG A 103 -0.14 -1.74 17.46
N LEU A 104 -1.28 -1.61 18.15
CA LEU A 104 -2.60 -1.68 17.52
C LEU A 104 -2.77 -0.59 16.45
N ARG A 105 -2.28 0.63 16.71
CA ARG A 105 -2.36 1.73 15.73
C ARG A 105 -1.50 1.52 14.51
N LEU A 106 -0.29 1.01 14.72
CA LEU A 106 0.61 0.66 13.63
C LEU A 106 -0.03 -0.43 12.76
N GLN A 107 -0.68 -1.44 13.35
CA GLN A 107 -1.43 -2.44 12.59
C GLN A 107 -2.61 -1.82 11.79
N VAL A 108 -3.38 -0.92 12.39
CA VAL A 108 -4.49 -0.23 11.70
C VAL A 108 -4.00 0.67 10.57
N SER A 109 -2.92 1.42 10.80
CA SER A 109 -2.33 2.29 9.79
C SER A 109 -1.72 1.51 8.62
N VAL A 110 -1.05 0.39 8.91
CA VAL A 110 -0.55 -0.54 7.89
C VAL A 110 -1.71 -1.12 7.07
N GLY A 111 -2.76 -1.60 7.72
CA GLY A 111 -3.94 -2.15 7.04
C GLY A 111 -4.61 -1.13 6.12
N TYR A 112 -4.85 0.09 6.61
CA TYR A 112 -5.47 1.15 5.81
C TYR A 112 -4.60 1.57 4.62
N SER A 113 -3.29 1.74 4.86
CA SER A 113 -2.32 2.12 3.83
C SER A 113 -2.25 1.07 2.71
N LEU A 114 -2.16 -0.22 3.09
CA LEU A 114 -2.15 -1.33 2.14
C LEU A 114 -3.45 -1.39 1.33
N PHE A 115 -4.60 -1.32 1.99
CA PHE A 115 -5.90 -1.36 1.31
C PHE A 115 -6.07 -0.20 0.33
N PHE A 116 -5.75 1.02 0.75
CA PHE A 116 -5.92 2.20 -0.07
C PHE A 116 -5.00 2.20 -1.30
N LEU A 117 -3.70 1.95 -1.10
CA LEU A 117 -2.75 1.91 -2.20
C LEU A 117 -3.04 0.77 -3.18
N ASN A 118 -3.44 -0.41 -2.68
CA ASN A 118 -3.86 -1.51 -3.54
C ASN A 118 -5.13 -1.20 -4.32
N SER A 119 -6.11 -0.55 -3.68
CA SER A 119 -7.34 -0.16 -4.35
C SER A 119 -7.08 0.84 -5.49
N ILE A 120 -6.25 1.86 -5.26
CA ILE A 120 -5.86 2.81 -6.30
C ILE A 120 -5.09 2.11 -7.41
N PHE A 121 -4.10 1.30 -7.05
CA PHE A 121 -3.27 0.58 -8.02
C PHE A 121 -4.11 -0.37 -8.89
N PHE A 122 -5.07 -1.08 -8.28
CA PHE A 122 -6.02 -1.94 -8.98
C PHE A 122 -6.89 -1.15 -9.96
N VAL A 123 -7.47 -0.02 -9.53
CA VAL A 123 -8.32 0.82 -10.40
C VAL A 123 -7.52 1.35 -11.58
N LEU A 124 -6.33 1.91 -11.35
CA LEU A 124 -5.47 2.42 -12.42
C LEU A 124 -5.05 1.32 -13.40
N SER A 125 -4.61 0.18 -12.88
CA SER A 125 -4.20 -0.97 -13.70
C SER A 125 -5.37 -1.49 -14.54
N THR A 126 -6.57 -1.60 -13.96
CA THR A 126 -7.75 -2.10 -14.66
C THR A 126 -8.25 -1.10 -15.71
N CYS A 127 -8.20 0.21 -15.45
CA CYS A 127 -8.50 1.25 -16.45
C CYS A 127 -7.54 1.17 -17.64
N LEU A 128 -6.23 1.05 -17.37
CA LEU A 128 -5.21 0.91 -18.41
C LEU A 128 -5.40 -0.37 -19.21
N MET A 129 -5.67 -1.51 -18.56
CA MET A 129 -5.98 -2.76 -19.24
C MET A 129 -7.23 -2.65 -20.10
N ALA A 130 -8.33 -2.10 -19.58
CA ALA A 130 -9.56 -1.92 -20.34
C ALA A 130 -9.32 -1.07 -21.59
N TYR A 131 -8.48 -0.02 -21.47
CA TYR A 131 -8.05 0.79 -22.61
C TYR A 131 -7.25 -0.02 -23.64
N ILE A 132 -6.24 -0.78 -23.21
CA ILE A 132 -5.42 -1.59 -24.11
C ILE A 132 -6.27 -2.69 -24.78
N PHE A 133 -7.13 -3.37 -24.01
CA PHE A 133 -8.03 -4.39 -24.54
C PHE A 133 -9.05 -3.82 -25.51
N ARG A 134 -9.52 -2.58 -25.34
CA ARG A 134 -10.42 -1.95 -26.31
C ARG A 134 -9.83 -1.92 -27.73
N HIS A 135 -8.51 -1.78 -27.83
CA HIS A 135 -7.79 -1.76 -29.11
C HIS A 135 -7.32 -3.13 -29.59
N SER A 136 -7.22 -4.12 -28.69
CA SER A 136 -6.66 -5.44 -28.99
C SER A 136 -7.72 -6.54 -29.09
N ASP A 137 -8.65 -6.59 -28.14
CA ASP A 137 -9.79 -7.52 -28.10
C ASP A 137 -11.05 -6.84 -27.49
N PRO A 138 -12.02 -6.45 -28.34
CA PRO A 138 -13.25 -5.78 -27.91
C PRO A 138 -14.10 -6.62 -26.94
N ARG A 139 -14.03 -7.95 -27.00
CA ARG A 139 -14.83 -8.84 -26.13
C ARG A 139 -14.30 -8.82 -24.71
N ALA A 140 -12.99 -8.89 -24.55
CA ALA A 140 -12.34 -8.76 -23.24
C ALA A 140 -12.62 -7.38 -22.62
N SER A 141 -12.56 -6.31 -23.43
CA SER A 141 -12.92 -4.96 -22.98
C SER A 141 -14.38 -4.84 -22.53
N TYR A 142 -15.32 -5.51 -23.22
CA TYR A 142 -16.75 -5.52 -22.87
C TYR A 142 -17.01 -6.20 -21.52
N ILE A 143 -16.25 -7.23 -21.15
CA ILE A 143 -16.35 -7.91 -19.85
C ILE A 143 -15.69 -7.07 -18.75
N LEU A 144 -14.51 -6.50 -19.03
CA LEU A 144 -13.72 -5.75 -18.04
C LEU A 144 -14.40 -4.45 -17.59
N SER A 145 -15.00 -3.69 -18.50
CA SER A 145 -15.67 -2.41 -18.18
C SER A 145 -16.76 -2.50 -17.08
N PRO A 146 -17.78 -3.39 -17.19
CA PRO A 146 -18.80 -3.54 -16.16
C PRO A 146 -18.23 -4.16 -14.87
N THR A 147 -17.27 -5.09 -14.95
CA THR A 147 -16.63 -5.63 -13.74
C THR A 147 -15.84 -4.57 -12.97
N LEU A 148 -15.13 -3.67 -13.67
CA LEU A 148 -14.46 -2.51 -13.07
C LEU A 148 -15.47 -1.57 -12.40
N THR A 149 -16.59 -1.31 -13.07
CA THR A 149 -17.66 -0.45 -12.54
C THR A 149 -18.27 -1.05 -11.28
N ALA A 150 -18.54 -2.36 -11.28
CA ALA A 150 -19.02 -3.09 -10.09
C ALA A 150 -17.99 -3.07 -8.95
N ALA A 151 -16.71 -3.28 -9.24
CA ALA A 151 -15.63 -3.21 -8.25
C ALA A 151 -15.50 -1.81 -7.62
N LEU A 152 -15.58 -0.75 -8.43
CA LEU A 152 -15.58 0.64 -7.94
C LEU A 152 -16.78 0.92 -7.03
N LEU A 153 -17.98 0.51 -7.43
CA LEU A 153 -19.19 0.66 -6.62
C LEU A 153 -19.08 -0.11 -5.30
N TRP A 154 -18.50 -1.31 -5.33
CA TRP A 154 -18.26 -2.10 -4.12
C TRP A 154 -17.26 -1.43 -3.17
N LEU A 155 -16.16 -0.86 -3.69
CA LEU A 155 -15.20 -0.08 -2.89
C LEU A 155 -15.85 1.16 -2.26
N ILE A 156 -16.68 1.88 -3.02
CA ILE A 156 -17.45 3.02 -2.49
C ILE A 156 -18.42 2.56 -1.40
N ALA A 157 -19.12 1.44 -1.61
CA ALA A 157 -20.03 0.87 -0.62
C ALA A 157 -19.29 0.51 0.68
N GLN A 158 -18.10 -0.11 0.60
CA GLN A 158 -17.29 -0.40 1.79
C GLN A 158 -16.86 0.88 2.53
N LYS A 159 -16.39 1.91 1.81
CA LYS A 159 -16.02 3.19 2.44
C LYS A 159 -17.22 3.88 3.11
N ASN A 160 -18.40 3.78 2.50
CA ASN A 160 -19.64 4.30 3.08
C ASN A 160 -20.05 3.52 4.33
N GLU A 161 -19.91 2.20 4.33
CA GLU A 161 -20.19 1.36 5.49
C GLU A 161 -19.24 1.67 6.66
N GLU A 162 -17.94 1.83 6.40
CA GLU A 162 -16.98 2.29 7.41
C GLU A 162 -17.37 3.66 7.98
N SER A 163 -17.77 4.60 7.11
CA SER A 163 -18.22 5.93 7.50
C SER A 163 -19.47 5.88 8.36
N ARG A 164 -20.43 5.01 8.01
CA ARG A 164 -21.65 4.75 8.79
C ARG A 164 -21.33 4.20 10.17
N GLN A 165 -20.46 3.20 10.25
CA GLN A 165 -20.04 2.58 11.52
C GLN A 165 -19.34 3.58 12.44
N ARG A 166 -18.49 4.47 11.90
CA ARG A 166 -17.86 5.54 12.68
C ARG A 166 -18.90 6.49 13.27
N ARG A 167 -19.90 6.91 12.50
CA ARG A 167 -20.98 7.79 12.98
C ARG A 167 -21.82 7.13 14.08
N MET A 168 -22.15 5.85 13.92
CA MET A 168 -22.90 5.10 14.94
C MET A 168 -22.14 4.91 16.26
N ARG A 169 -20.80 4.84 16.23
CA ARG A 169 -19.96 4.76 17.45
C ARG A 169 -19.87 6.09 18.22
N ILE A 170 -20.17 7.22 17.58
CA ILE A 170 -20.18 8.54 18.24
C ILE A 170 -21.54 8.79 18.93
N HIS A 171 -22.58 8.07 18.54
CA HIS A 171 -23.94 8.18 19.09
C HIS A 171 -24.28 7.10 20.13
N LYS A 172 -23.29 6.33 20.61
CA LYS A 172 -23.40 5.41 21.74
C LYS A 172 -22.53 5.92 22.88
#